data_AF-A0A8J6BQA4-F1
#
_entry.id   AF-A0A8J6BQA4-F1
#
_cell.length_a   1.000
_cell.length_b   1.000
_cell.length_c   1.000
_cell.angle_alpha   90.00
_cell.angle_beta   90.00
_cell.angle_gamma   90.00
#
_symmetry.space_group_name_H-M   'P 1'
#
loop_
_entity.id
_entity.type
_entity.pdbx_description
1 polymer ?
#
loop_
_entity_poly.entity_id
_entity_poly.type
_entity_poly.pdbx_seq_one_letter_code
_entity_poly.pdbx_strand_id
1 'polypeptide(L)'
;MVLNHIRGKAVVFTGHSLGGAIAALAALHYLCILSSSWAYAPAPPVLCVTFGSPLLGNKALSKAILREQWASSFCHVVSQHDVIPRLLFCPLDAVPAHVIIGMQLQQLPMCVLGMGRVGAAVASRMADTNQEALRQLIQEHAGVAAIEQKLDATETRGGSPYWPFGTYVLCSPDGAACVDIPTAAVQMLYATFAARCMPETSTVSPEAAHSCYGNLVQSMPQHLLLKRRLGALPATAAPAVSNYDAGISLALEASGITGEATEAAPARQWLKTSKHVGRSPNLNCASLSIRLGRITPCRAQIEWYKASFDGDTGYYDAFKQRRSPKKFHKANMYRIKLGQFWDGVLSMLDTSQLPHDFHRRAKWVNAAHFYQLLVEPLDIADYHRHNLHRTRGSYISHGRERR
;
A
#
# COMPACT_ATOMS: atom_id res chain seq x y z
N MET A 1 22.91 20.71 -7.19
CA MET A 1 22.86 21.18 -8.60
C MET A 1 21.68 20.58 -9.38
N VAL A 2 21.43 19.26 -9.29
CA VAL A 2 20.34 18.57 -10.03
C VAL A 2 18.92 19.04 -9.61
N LEU A 3 18.65 19.24 -8.32
CA LEU A 3 17.34 19.70 -7.83
C LEU A 3 16.88 21.06 -8.39
N ASN A 4 17.80 21.96 -8.73
CA ASN A 4 17.45 23.28 -9.28
C ASN A 4 17.01 23.22 -10.75
N HIS A 5 17.48 22.24 -11.52
CA HIS A 5 17.06 22.03 -12.92
C HIS A 5 15.73 21.26 -13.06
N ILE A 6 15.26 20.66 -11.97
CA ILE A 6 14.04 19.84 -11.92
C ILE A 6 12.82 20.67 -11.47
N ARG A 7 13.02 21.90 -10.97
CA ARG A 7 11.91 22.78 -10.56
C ARG A 7 10.91 22.97 -11.70
N GLY A 8 9.67 22.53 -11.45
CA GLY A 8 8.54 22.66 -12.39
C GLY A 8 8.41 21.55 -13.43
N LYS A 9 9.25 20.50 -13.41
CA LYS A 9 9.16 19.36 -14.33
C LYS A 9 8.69 18.11 -13.62
N ALA A 10 7.90 17.28 -14.31
CA ALA A 10 7.58 15.94 -13.87
C ALA A 10 8.85 15.07 -13.89
N VAL A 11 9.07 14.29 -12.83
CA VAL A 11 10.23 13.40 -12.71
C VAL A 11 9.76 11.96 -12.86
N VAL A 12 10.35 11.25 -13.82
CA VAL A 12 10.06 9.83 -14.04
C VAL A 12 11.29 9.01 -13.69
N PHE A 13 11.15 8.12 -12.73
CA PHE A 13 12.12 7.07 -12.43
C PHE A 13 11.69 5.80 -13.14
N THR A 14 12.61 5.11 -13.81
CA THR A 14 12.28 3.85 -14.47
C THR A 14 13.46 2.91 -14.48
N GLY A 15 13.17 1.63 -14.60
CA GLY A 15 14.17 0.59 -14.71
C GLY A 15 13.52 -0.77 -14.93
N HIS A 16 14.30 -1.66 -15.54
CA HIS A 16 13.94 -3.06 -15.73
C HIS A 16 14.69 -3.93 -14.72
N SER A 17 14.06 -5.01 -14.27
CA SER A 17 14.65 -5.98 -13.33
C SER A 17 15.21 -5.29 -12.07
N LEU A 18 16.46 -5.58 -11.69
CA LEU A 18 17.15 -4.93 -10.58
C LEU A 18 17.24 -3.40 -10.73
N GLY A 19 17.39 -2.90 -11.96
CA GLY A 19 17.35 -1.47 -12.24
C GLY A 19 16.01 -0.82 -11.85
N GLY A 20 14.91 -1.57 -11.95
CA GLY A 20 13.59 -1.14 -11.49
C GLY A 20 13.52 -1.03 -9.96
N ALA A 21 14.12 -1.97 -9.23
CA ALA A 21 14.20 -1.89 -7.76
C ALA A 21 15.04 -0.69 -7.31
N ILE A 22 16.17 -0.42 -7.99
CA ILE A 22 16.99 0.76 -7.75
C ILE A 22 16.22 2.06 -8.07
N ALA A 23 15.46 2.09 -9.17
CA ALA A 23 14.62 3.22 -9.53
C ALA A 23 13.54 3.50 -8.48
N ALA A 24 12.92 2.45 -7.93
CA ALA A 24 11.94 2.59 -6.85
C ALA A 24 12.57 3.13 -5.56
N LEU A 25 13.77 2.65 -5.17
CA LEU A 25 14.52 3.20 -4.05
C LEU A 25 14.92 4.66 -4.26
N ALA A 26 15.38 5.02 -5.46
CA ALA A 26 15.73 6.38 -5.81
C ALA A 26 14.52 7.32 -5.76
N ALA A 27 13.35 6.86 -6.24
CA ALA A 27 12.11 7.60 -6.15
C ALA A 27 11.65 7.78 -4.69
N LEU A 28 11.74 6.75 -3.85
CA LEU A 28 11.46 6.86 -2.40
C LEU A 28 12.40 7.86 -1.72
N HIS A 29 13.70 7.79 -2.01
CA HIS A 29 14.68 8.72 -1.47
C HIS A 29 14.36 10.17 -1.89
N TYR A 30 14.00 10.37 -3.15
CA TYR A 30 13.59 11.67 -3.67
C TYR A 30 12.32 12.19 -2.96
N LEU A 31 11.30 11.35 -2.79
CA LEU A 31 10.07 11.69 -2.07
C LEU A 31 10.33 12.06 -0.60
N CYS A 32 11.23 11.36 0.08
CA CYS A 32 11.67 11.70 1.44
C CYS A 32 12.30 13.10 1.50
N ILE A 33 13.19 13.43 0.56
CA ILE A 33 13.82 14.76 0.49
C ILE A 33 12.75 15.84 0.25
N LEU A 34 11.79 15.59 -0.65
CA LEU A 34 10.72 16.55 -0.92
C LEU A 34 9.81 16.76 0.29
N SER A 35 9.47 15.69 1.00
CA SER A 35 8.65 15.73 2.22
C SER A 35 9.29 16.56 3.32
N SER A 36 10.62 16.50 3.47
CA SER A 36 11.35 17.30 4.47
C SER A 36 11.55 18.77 4.07
N SER A 37 11.48 19.12 2.78
CA SER A 37 11.96 20.41 2.29
C SER A 37 10.85 21.38 1.82
N TRP A 38 9.62 20.92 1.57
CA TRP A 38 8.56 21.77 1.03
C TRP A 38 7.37 21.99 1.96
N ALA A 39 7.34 23.15 2.61
CA ALA A 39 6.19 23.65 3.37
C ALA A 39 5.21 24.53 2.55
N TYR A 40 5.55 24.96 1.33
CA TYR A 40 4.81 26.05 0.66
C TYR A 40 4.59 25.94 -0.88
N ALA A 41 4.90 24.82 -1.53
CA ALA A 41 4.63 24.66 -2.97
C ALA A 41 4.10 23.25 -3.29
N PRO A 42 3.24 23.09 -4.32
CA PRO A 42 2.83 21.77 -4.78
C PRO A 42 4.08 21.01 -5.25
N ALA A 43 4.34 19.87 -4.64
CA ALA A 43 5.45 19.01 -5.03
C ALA A 43 5.29 18.62 -6.52
N PRO A 44 6.37 18.58 -7.31
CA PRO A 44 6.33 18.17 -8.70
C PRO A 44 5.84 16.71 -8.76
N PRO A 45 5.04 16.35 -9.77
CA PRO A 45 4.57 14.98 -9.91
C PRO A 45 5.78 14.04 -10.11
N VAL A 46 5.87 13.04 -9.25
CA VAL A 46 6.87 11.97 -9.31
C VAL A 46 6.16 10.70 -9.76
N LEU A 47 6.73 10.03 -10.76
CA LEU A 47 6.25 8.74 -11.22
C LEU A 47 7.42 7.77 -11.30
N CYS A 48 7.25 6.57 -10.76
CA CYS A 48 8.20 5.48 -10.83
C CYS A 48 7.54 4.32 -11.58
N VAL A 49 8.02 4.02 -12.78
CA VAL A 49 7.52 2.91 -13.60
C VAL A 49 8.60 1.84 -13.68
N THR A 50 8.35 0.66 -13.13
CA THR A 50 9.30 -0.45 -13.16
C THR A 50 8.79 -1.59 -14.03
N PHE A 51 9.70 -2.33 -14.65
CA PHE A 51 9.39 -3.48 -15.51
C PHE A 51 10.04 -4.74 -14.95
N GLY A 52 9.24 -5.70 -14.51
CA GLY A 52 9.76 -6.98 -13.99
C GLY A 52 10.67 -6.84 -12.79
N SER A 53 10.47 -5.79 -11.98
CA SER A 53 11.30 -5.57 -10.80
C SER A 53 10.97 -6.54 -9.68
N PRO A 54 11.97 -7.03 -8.93
CA PRO A 54 11.72 -7.81 -7.72
C PRO A 54 11.00 -6.95 -6.68
N LEU A 55 10.36 -7.60 -5.71
CA LEU A 55 9.71 -6.92 -4.59
C LEU A 55 10.73 -6.11 -3.77
N LEU A 56 10.26 -5.04 -3.15
CA LEU A 56 11.10 -4.17 -2.37
C LEU A 56 10.43 -3.84 -1.04
N GLY A 57 11.21 -3.97 0.05
CA GLY A 57 10.80 -3.60 1.38
C GLY A 57 9.80 -4.54 2.04
N ASN A 58 9.35 -4.17 3.23
CA ASN A 58 8.55 -5.00 4.13
C ASN A 58 7.16 -4.40 4.40
N LYS A 59 6.36 -5.09 5.23
CA LYS A 59 5.02 -4.62 5.63
C LYS A 59 5.06 -3.21 6.24
N ALA A 60 6.11 -2.86 6.99
CA ALA A 60 6.27 -1.53 7.58
C ALA A 60 6.51 -0.45 6.51
N LEU A 61 7.36 -0.72 5.51
CA LEU A 61 7.58 0.19 4.40
C LEU A 61 6.30 0.39 3.57
N SER A 62 5.59 -0.68 3.23
CA SER A 62 4.33 -0.59 2.48
C SER A 62 3.29 0.26 3.23
N LYS A 63 3.16 0.07 4.56
CA LYS A 63 2.32 0.93 5.41
C LYS A 63 2.78 2.40 5.43
N ALA A 64 4.08 2.66 5.45
CA ALA A 64 4.62 4.02 5.40
C ALA A 64 4.31 4.70 4.05
N ILE A 65 4.53 4.01 2.92
CA ILE A 65 4.23 4.51 1.57
C ILE A 65 2.74 4.82 1.41
N LEU A 66 1.86 3.94 1.93
CA LEU A 66 0.43 4.19 1.95
C LEU A 66 0.10 5.44 2.77
N ARG A 67 0.60 5.53 4.02
CA ARG A 67 0.41 6.69 4.92
C ARG A 67 0.81 8.00 4.24
N GLU A 68 1.94 8.02 3.54
CA GLU A 68 2.47 9.21 2.89
C GLU A 68 1.78 9.55 1.55
N GLN A 69 0.82 8.73 1.09
CA GLN A 69 0.19 8.80 -0.23
C GLN A 69 1.16 8.69 -1.41
N TRP A 70 2.28 8.02 -1.19
CA TRP A 70 3.26 7.81 -2.24
C TRP A 70 2.91 6.63 -3.14
N ALA A 71 1.95 5.78 -2.75
CA ALA A 71 1.57 4.59 -3.52
C ALA A 71 1.20 4.89 -4.98
N SER A 72 0.49 5.99 -5.26
CA SER A 72 0.11 6.38 -6.62
C SER A 72 1.29 6.84 -7.49
N SER A 73 2.44 7.11 -6.88
CA SER A 73 3.68 7.44 -7.60
C SER A 73 4.39 6.20 -8.11
N PHE A 74 4.00 4.98 -7.69
CA PHE A 74 4.68 3.74 -8.07
C PHE A 74 3.77 2.85 -8.92
N CYS A 75 4.27 2.46 -10.10
CA CYS A 75 3.62 1.57 -11.04
C CYS A 75 4.58 0.44 -11.42
N HIS A 76 4.24 -0.78 -11.03
CA HIS A 76 5.04 -1.98 -11.26
C HIS A 76 4.41 -2.82 -12.37
N VAL A 77 5.03 -2.80 -13.56
CA VAL A 77 4.57 -3.55 -14.73
C VAL A 77 5.14 -4.96 -14.68
N VAL A 78 4.26 -5.96 -14.66
CA VAL A 78 4.60 -7.36 -14.45
C VAL A 78 3.97 -8.23 -15.53
N SER A 79 4.80 -8.99 -16.24
CA SER A 79 4.35 -9.99 -17.22
C SER A 79 3.79 -11.23 -16.50
N GLN A 80 2.79 -11.88 -17.10
CA GLN A 80 2.07 -13.03 -16.53
C GLN A 80 3.02 -14.12 -16.00
N HIS A 81 4.05 -14.48 -16.76
CA HIS A 81 4.96 -15.58 -16.44
C HIS A 81 6.36 -15.16 -15.98
N ASP A 82 6.55 -13.88 -15.63
CA ASP A 82 7.85 -13.40 -15.16
C ASP A 82 8.18 -13.93 -13.75
N VAL A 83 9.34 -14.54 -13.55
CA VAL A 83 9.77 -15.08 -12.26
C VAL A 83 10.31 -14.01 -11.30
N ILE A 84 10.87 -12.90 -11.81
CA ILE A 84 11.64 -11.96 -11.00
C ILE A 84 10.79 -11.23 -9.95
N PRO A 85 9.58 -10.71 -10.26
CA PRO A 85 8.70 -10.11 -9.27
C PRO A 85 8.19 -11.07 -8.19
N ARG A 86 8.32 -12.39 -8.40
CA ARG A 86 7.86 -13.43 -7.48
C ARG A 86 9.00 -14.13 -6.73
N LEU A 87 10.25 -13.93 -7.15
CA LEU A 87 11.43 -14.62 -6.62
C LEU A 87 11.63 -14.43 -5.12
N LEU A 88 11.37 -13.22 -4.63
CA LEU A 88 11.58 -12.85 -3.23
C LEU A 88 10.50 -13.37 -2.27
N PHE A 89 9.50 -14.10 -2.78
CA PHE A 89 8.62 -14.89 -1.92
C PHE A 89 9.30 -16.19 -1.44
N CYS A 90 10.30 -16.68 -2.17
CA CYS A 90 11.05 -17.88 -1.80
C CYS A 90 12.16 -17.57 -0.79
N PRO A 91 12.52 -18.53 0.09
CA PRO A 91 13.71 -18.42 0.91
C PRO A 91 14.97 -18.37 0.02
N LEU A 92 15.86 -17.42 0.29
CA LEU A 92 17.05 -17.17 -0.53
C LEU A 92 17.97 -18.40 -0.63
N ASP A 93 17.96 -19.27 0.37
CA ASP A 93 18.76 -20.50 0.41
C ASP A 93 18.26 -21.58 -0.58
N ALA A 94 16.99 -21.52 -0.99
CA ALA A 94 16.38 -22.49 -1.90
C ALA A 94 16.44 -22.05 -3.36
N VAL A 95 16.79 -20.78 -3.63
CA VAL A 95 16.80 -20.26 -5.00
C VAL A 95 18.18 -20.53 -5.64
N PRO A 96 18.25 -21.30 -6.74
CA PRO A 96 19.51 -21.55 -7.41
C PRO A 96 20.11 -20.26 -7.99
N ALA A 97 21.17 -19.74 -7.34
CA ALA A 97 21.84 -18.50 -7.72
C ALA A 97 22.31 -18.48 -9.19
N HIS A 98 22.67 -19.65 -9.73
CA HIS A 98 23.07 -19.81 -11.14
C HIS A 98 21.96 -19.51 -12.14
N VAL A 99 20.68 -19.70 -11.77
CA VAL A 99 19.54 -19.36 -12.65
C VAL A 99 19.33 -17.84 -12.67
N ILE A 100 19.43 -17.16 -11.53
CA ILE A 100 19.36 -15.70 -11.46
C ILE A 100 20.50 -15.06 -12.24
N ILE A 101 21.72 -15.54 -12.04
CA ILE A 101 22.92 -15.06 -12.73
C ILE A 101 22.82 -15.37 -14.23
N GLY A 102 22.32 -16.55 -14.62
CA GLY A 102 22.08 -16.91 -16.02
C GLY A 102 21.08 -15.97 -16.70
N MET A 103 19.98 -15.64 -16.03
CA MET A 103 18.97 -14.68 -16.50
C MET A 103 19.55 -13.26 -16.68
N GLN A 104 20.39 -12.80 -15.75
CA GLN A 104 21.03 -11.49 -15.84
C GLN A 104 22.13 -11.43 -16.91
N LEU A 105 22.90 -12.51 -17.09
CA LEU A 105 23.98 -12.57 -18.07
C LEU A 105 23.47 -12.62 -19.51
N GLN A 106 22.32 -13.24 -19.76
CA GLN A 106 21.70 -13.30 -21.09
C GLN A 106 21.05 -11.97 -21.53
N GLN A 107 20.87 -11.02 -20.60
CA GLN A 107 20.36 -9.68 -20.89
C GLN A 107 21.46 -8.68 -21.27
N LEU A 108 22.73 -9.06 -21.18
CA LEU A 108 23.85 -8.24 -21.62
C LEU A 108 23.93 -8.20 -23.16
N PRO A 109 24.18 -7.03 -23.77
CA PRO A 109 24.31 -6.92 -25.22
C PRO A 109 25.43 -7.82 -25.75
N MET A 110 25.17 -8.48 -26.89
CA MET A 110 26.04 -9.45 -27.56
C MET A 110 27.49 -9.00 -27.80
N CYS A 111 27.79 -7.69 -27.72
CA CYS A 111 29.15 -7.17 -27.79
C CYS A 111 30.06 -7.61 -26.63
N VAL A 112 29.52 -8.12 -25.51
CA VAL A 112 30.31 -8.54 -24.34
C VAL A 112 30.58 -10.05 -24.32
N LEU A 113 29.79 -10.86 -25.02
CA LEU A 113 29.90 -12.33 -25.04
C LEU A 113 30.65 -12.82 -26.28
N GLY A 114 31.96 -12.55 -26.32
CA GLY A 114 32.88 -13.18 -27.27
C GLY A 114 33.18 -14.63 -26.90
N MET A 115 32.20 -15.55 -26.95
CA MET A 115 32.50 -16.99 -26.97
C MET A 115 31.35 -17.81 -27.56
N GLY A 116 31.68 -18.58 -28.61
CA GLY A 116 30.72 -19.24 -29.50
C GLY A 116 29.97 -20.44 -28.91
N ARG A 117 28.68 -20.51 -29.27
CA ARG A 117 27.86 -21.62 -29.79
C ARG A 117 28.01 -23.10 -29.33
N VAL A 118 28.95 -23.49 -28.47
CA VAL A 118 29.15 -24.92 -28.09
C VAL A 118 28.64 -25.27 -26.68
N GLY A 119 28.37 -24.27 -25.83
CA GLY A 119 27.74 -24.47 -24.50
C GLY A 119 26.20 -24.53 -24.49
N ALA A 120 25.54 -24.22 -25.61
CA ALA A 120 24.10 -23.94 -25.65
C ALA A 120 23.19 -25.18 -25.57
N ALA A 121 23.65 -26.37 -25.99
CA ALA A 121 22.79 -27.55 -26.13
C ALA A 121 22.75 -28.47 -24.89
N VAL A 122 23.77 -28.41 -24.03
CA VAL A 122 23.81 -29.15 -22.74
C VAL A 122 23.26 -28.29 -21.61
N ALA A 123 23.47 -26.96 -21.67
CA ALA A 123 22.83 -26.00 -20.77
C ALA A 123 21.31 -25.94 -20.93
N SER A 124 20.76 -26.16 -22.14
CA SER A 124 19.32 -26.09 -22.37
C SER A 124 18.53 -27.21 -21.68
N ARG A 125 19.03 -28.46 -21.68
CA ARG A 125 18.30 -29.60 -21.09
C ARG A 125 18.36 -29.66 -19.56
N MET A 126 19.41 -29.11 -18.94
CA MET A 126 19.50 -28.94 -17.48
C MET A 126 18.82 -27.64 -17.02
N ALA A 127 18.74 -26.63 -17.88
CA ALA A 127 17.95 -25.43 -17.62
C ALA A 127 16.46 -25.76 -17.51
N ASP A 128 15.89 -26.57 -18.42
CA ASP A 128 14.46 -26.89 -18.43
C ASP A 128 13.96 -27.57 -17.13
N THR A 129 14.73 -28.51 -16.58
CA THR A 129 14.39 -29.20 -15.31
C THR A 129 14.56 -28.31 -14.09
N ASN A 130 15.63 -27.52 -14.02
CA ASN A 130 15.83 -26.55 -12.93
C ASN A 130 14.81 -25.41 -12.98
N GLN A 131 14.34 -25.06 -14.18
CA GLN A 131 13.37 -24.02 -14.43
C GLN A 131 11.97 -24.43 -13.97
N GLU A 132 11.52 -25.64 -14.29
CA GLU A 132 10.22 -26.13 -13.79
C GLU A 132 10.24 -26.33 -12.27
N ALA A 133 11.36 -26.80 -11.71
CA ALA A 133 11.55 -26.86 -10.25
C ALA A 133 11.49 -25.47 -9.60
N LEU A 134 12.11 -24.46 -10.21
CA LEU A 134 12.03 -23.07 -9.76
C LEU A 134 10.59 -22.53 -9.85
N ARG A 135 9.85 -22.85 -10.92
CA ARG A 135 8.45 -22.45 -11.06
C ARG A 135 7.57 -23.08 -9.98
N GLN A 136 7.73 -24.37 -9.70
CA GLN A 136 7.01 -25.05 -8.63
C GLN A 136 7.32 -24.45 -7.26
N LEU A 137 8.61 -24.21 -6.97
CA LEU A 137 9.05 -23.56 -5.74
C LEU A 137 8.42 -22.16 -5.56
N ILE A 138 8.41 -21.36 -6.62
CA ILE A 138 7.80 -20.01 -6.62
C ILE A 138 6.30 -20.12 -6.42
N GLN A 139 5.62 -21.05 -7.07
CA GLN A 139 4.18 -21.23 -6.94
C GLN A 139 3.80 -21.63 -5.52
N GLU A 140 4.51 -22.57 -4.90
CA GLU A 140 4.28 -22.98 -3.51
C GLU A 140 4.49 -21.81 -2.54
N HIS A 141 5.61 -21.10 -2.63
CA HIS A 141 5.93 -20.02 -1.70
C HIS A 141 5.07 -18.77 -1.93
N ALA A 142 4.73 -18.44 -3.18
CA ALA A 142 3.80 -17.35 -3.48
C ALA A 142 2.38 -17.68 -3.03
N GLY A 143 1.96 -18.95 -3.10
CA GLY A 143 0.68 -19.44 -2.57
C GLY A 143 0.62 -19.37 -1.04
N VAL A 144 1.70 -19.77 -0.36
CA VAL A 144 1.84 -19.60 1.10
C VAL A 144 1.80 -18.13 1.48
N ALA A 145 2.57 -17.27 0.81
CA ALA A 145 2.55 -15.83 1.06
C ALA A 145 1.16 -15.23 0.82
N ALA A 146 0.46 -15.64 -0.24
CA ALA A 146 -0.93 -15.27 -0.49
C ALA A 146 -1.84 -15.60 0.71
N ILE A 147 -1.74 -16.81 1.28
CA ILE A 147 -2.54 -17.25 2.42
C ILE A 147 -2.10 -16.57 3.72
N GLU A 148 -0.81 -16.43 3.99
CA GLU A 148 -0.30 -15.80 5.21
C GLU A 148 -0.62 -14.31 5.25
N GLN A 149 -0.62 -13.62 4.12
CA GLN A 149 -0.98 -12.20 4.06
C GLN A 149 -2.49 -11.95 4.18
N LYS A 150 -3.34 -13.00 4.11
CA LYS A 150 -4.80 -12.95 4.37
C LYS A 150 -5.12 -12.79 5.84
N LEU A 151 -4.50 -13.63 6.66
CA LEU A 151 -4.69 -13.63 8.09
C LEU A 151 -3.70 -12.59 8.59
N ASP A 152 -4.12 -11.52 9.27
CA ASP A 152 -3.19 -10.67 10.01
C ASP A 152 -2.56 -11.45 11.19
N ALA A 153 -1.97 -12.62 10.90
CA ALA A 153 -1.34 -13.51 11.84
C ALA A 153 -0.05 -12.84 12.27
N THR A 154 -0.07 -12.40 13.52
CA THR A 154 1.09 -12.20 14.37
C THR A 154 2.18 -13.22 14.06
N GLU A 155 3.29 -12.72 13.52
CA GLU A 155 4.61 -13.35 13.46
C GLU A 155 4.62 -14.87 13.20
N THR A 156 4.15 -15.32 12.03
CA THR A 156 4.57 -16.62 11.52
C THR A 156 6.03 -16.54 11.05
N ARG A 157 6.89 -17.27 11.75
CA ARG A 157 8.36 -17.34 11.62
C ARG A 157 8.90 -17.89 10.28
N GLY A 158 8.10 -17.96 9.23
CA GLY A 158 8.45 -18.64 7.96
C GLY A 158 8.06 -17.93 6.66
N GLY A 159 7.30 -16.84 6.71
CA GLY A 159 6.90 -16.08 5.52
C GLY A 159 8.00 -15.17 4.99
N SER A 160 8.02 -14.90 3.68
CA SER A 160 8.95 -13.92 3.10
C SER A 160 8.74 -12.53 3.74
N PRO A 161 9.80 -11.81 4.14
CA PRO A 161 9.67 -10.49 4.76
C PRO A 161 9.21 -9.39 3.77
N TYR A 162 9.16 -9.73 2.48
CA TYR A 162 8.87 -8.80 1.40
C TYR A 162 7.38 -8.54 1.24
N TRP A 163 7.01 -7.28 1.02
CA TRP A 163 5.63 -6.86 0.87
C TRP A 163 5.46 -5.91 -0.32
N PRO A 164 4.44 -6.11 -1.18
CA PRO A 164 4.20 -5.22 -2.31
C PRO A 164 3.77 -3.82 -1.88
N PHE A 165 4.13 -2.81 -2.66
CA PHE A 165 3.62 -1.46 -2.50
C PHE A 165 3.37 -0.83 -3.87
N GLY A 166 2.58 0.25 -3.90
CA GLY A 166 2.20 0.88 -5.16
C GLY A 166 1.19 0.08 -5.97
N THR A 167 1.00 0.48 -7.22
CA THR A 167 0.08 -0.16 -8.15
C THR A 167 0.81 -1.19 -9.00
N TYR A 168 0.25 -2.41 -9.08
CA TYR A 168 0.75 -3.47 -9.95
C TYR A 168 -0.08 -3.55 -11.22
N VAL A 169 0.56 -3.54 -12.38
CA VAL A 169 -0.06 -3.72 -13.68
C VAL A 169 0.34 -5.09 -14.22
N LEU A 170 -0.60 -6.02 -14.17
CA LEU A 170 -0.41 -7.40 -14.61
C LEU A 170 -0.77 -7.49 -16.09
N CYS A 171 0.20 -7.90 -16.89
CA CYS A 171 0.14 -7.86 -18.35
C CYS A 171 0.12 -9.26 -18.91
N SER A 172 -0.80 -9.49 -19.83
CA SER A 172 -0.96 -10.71 -20.61
C SER A 172 -1.07 -10.33 -22.10
N PRO A 173 -0.86 -11.25 -23.06
CA PRO A 173 -1.17 -10.99 -24.46
C PRO A 173 -2.60 -10.49 -24.68
N ASP A 174 -3.55 -10.84 -23.80
CA ASP A 174 -4.95 -10.44 -23.93
C ASP A 174 -5.27 -9.06 -23.34
N GLY A 175 -4.32 -8.40 -22.67
CA GLY A 175 -4.51 -7.07 -22.09
C GLY A 175 -3.78 -6.89 -20.76
N ALA A 176 -4.32 -6.03 -19.89
CA ALA A 176 -3.78 -5.84 -18.56
C ALA A 176 -4.83 -5.43 -17.52
N ALA A 177 -4.53 -5.73 -16.27
CA ALA A 177 -5.30 -5.26 -15.11
C ALA A 177 -4.40 -4.56 -14.10
N CYS A 178 -4.96 -3.52 -13.47
CA CYS A 178 -4.30 -2.75 -12.41
C CYS A 178 -4.83 -3.20 -11.04
N VAL A 179 -3.91 -3.39 -10.10
CA VAL A 179 -4.21 -3.80 -8.72
C VAL A 179 -3.47 -2.86 -7.76
N ASP A 180 -4.24 -2.10 -6.99
CA ASP A 180 -3.69 -1.09 -6.06
C ASP A 180 -3.55 -1.62 -4.62
N ILE A 181 -4.29 -2.69 -4.27
CA ILE A 181 -4.31 -3.23 -2.91
C ILE A 181 -3.15 -4.21 -2.75
N PRO A 182 -2.21 -4.01 -1.79
CA PRO A 182 -1.03 -4.88 -1.63
C PRO A 182 -1.35 -6.36 -1.45
N THR A 183 -2.34 -6.70 -0.62
CA THR A 183 -2.75 -8.10 -0.39
C THR A 183 -3.36 -8.72 -1.65
N ALA A 184 -4.11 -7.95 -2.43
CA ALA A 184 -4.63 -8.40 -3.72
C ALA A 184 -3.51 -8.55 -4.76
N ALA A 185 -2.46 -7.71 -4.70
CA ALA A 185 -1.32 -7.80 -5.60
C ALA A 185 -0.57 -9.13 -5.42
N VAL A 186 -0.32 -9.60 -4.18
CA VAL A 186 0.31 -10.93 -3.96
C VAL A 186 -0.54 -12.07 -4.51
N GLN A 187 -1.85 -12.04 -4.22
CA GLN A 187 -2.79 -13.04 -4.72
C GLN A 187 -2.82 -13.08 -6.24
N MET A 188 -2.83 -11.92 -6.88
CA MET A 188 -2.83 -11.82 -8.33
C MET A 188 -1.47 -12.19 -8.93
N LEU A 189 -0.35 -11.88 -8.27
CA LEU A 189 0.99 -12.33 -8.69
C LEU A 189 1.12 -13.85 -8.66
N TYR A 190 0.48 -14.52 -7.68
CA TYR A 190 0.35 -15.97 -7.62
C TYR A 190 -0.59 -16.49 -8.71
N ALA A 191 -1.82 -15.99 -8.78
CA ALA A 191 -2.85 -16.49 -9.69
C ALA A 191 -2.47 -16.33 -11.17
N THR A 192 -1.84 -15.21 -11.55
CA THR A 192 -1.34 -15.00 -12.92
C THR A 192 -0.21 -15.94 -13.29
N PHE A 193 0.64 -16.29 -12.31
CA PHE A 193 1.75 -17.20 -12.53
C PHE A 193 1.30 -18.66 -12.62
N ALA A 194 0.30 -19.04 -11.80
CA ALA A 194 -0.31 -20.37 -11.77
C ALA A 194 -1.28 -20.62 -12.94
N ALA A 195 -1.92 -19.57 -13.47
CA ALA A 195 -2.82 -19.66 -14.61
C ALA A 195 -2.05 -20.12 -15.86
N ARG A 196 -2.29 -21.38 -16.25
CA ARG A 196 -1.80 -21.96 -17.50
C ARG A 196 -2.88 -21.81 -18.57
N CYS A 197 -2.60 -21.10 -19.65
CA CYS A 197 -3.43 -21.18 -20.85
C CYS A 197 -3.14 -22.52 -21.56
N MET A 198 -4.17 -23.32 -21.76
CA MET A 198 -4.15 -24.43 -22.72
C MET A 198 -4.69 -23.91 -24.07
N PRO A 199 -4.15 -24.33 -25.23
CA PRO A 199 -3.15 -25.37 -25.44
C PRO A 199 -1.78 -24.78 -25.86
N GLU A 200 -0.78 -24.75 -24.98
CA GLU A 200 0.58 -24.37 -25.41
C GLU A 200 1.41 -25.59 -25.80
N THR A 201 1.81 -25.61 -27.08
CA THR A 201 2.90 -26.44 -27.63
C THR A 201 4.27 -25.83 -27.37
N SER A 202 4.40 -24.82 -26.50
CA SER A 202 5.68 -24.23 -26.11
C SER A 202 5.57 -23.55 -24.75
N THR A 203 6.11 -24.17 -23.71
CA THR A 203 6.33 -23.53 -22.40
C THR A 203 7.13 -22.25 -22.59
N VAL A 204 6.52 -21.08 -22.36
CA VAL A 204 7.26 -19.81 -22.40
C VAL A 204 8.35 -19.84 -21.33
N SER A 205 9.61 -19.80 -21.78
CA SER A 205 10.74 -19.76 -20.87
C SER A 205 10.66 -18.49 -20.00
N PRO A 206 10.98 -18.56 -18.71
CA PRO A 206 10.93 -17.43 -17.80
C PRO A 206 11.87 -16.31 -18.21
N GLU A 207 12.95 -16.61 -18.94
CA GLU A 207 13.83 -15.60 -19.56
C GLU A 207 13.07 -14.80 -20.63
N ALA A 208 12.31 -15.49 -21.48
CA ALA A 208 11.47 -14.85 -22.50
C ALA A 208 10.36 -14.02 -21.86
N ALA A 209 9.74 -14.53 -20.79
CA ALA A 209 8.72 -13.82 -20.03
C ALA A 209 9.24 -12.57 -19.32
N HIS A 210 10.50 -12.58 -18.86
CA HIS A 210 11.15 -11.44 -18.23
C HIS A 210 11.71 -10.40 -19.23
N SER A 211 11.85 -10.78 -20.51
CA SER A 211 12.37 -9.91 -21.58
C SER A 211 11.28 -9.35 -22.51
N CYS A 212 10.03 -9.81 -22.40
CA CYS A 212 8.94 -9.48 -23.33
C CYS A 212 8.29 -8.09 -23.13
N TYR A 213 8.78 -7.28 -22.19
CA TYR A 213 8.21 -5.97 -21.85
C TYR A 213 8.10 -4.99 -23.02
N GLY A 214 9.05 -5.03 -23.96
CA GLY A 214 8.99 -4.18 -25.16
C GLY A 214 7.75 -4.46 -26.01
N ASN A 215 7.44 -5.74 -26.24
CA ASN A 215 6.27 -6.16 -27.01
C ASN A 215 4.97 -5.87 -26.25
N LEU A 216 4.97 -6.08 -24.94
CA LEU A 216 3.81 -5.80 -24.08
C LEU A 216 3.42 -4.31 -24.09
N VAL A 217 4.40 -3.41 -24.01
CA VAL A 217 4.12 -1.96 -24.04
C VAL A 217 3.58 -1.52 -25.40
N GLN A 218 4.02 -2.15 -26.49
CA GLN A 218 3.53 -1.84 -27.84
C GLN A 218 2.13 -2.40 -28.12
N SER A 219 1.79 -3.57 -27.58
CA SER A 219 0.49 -4.21 -27.80
C SER A 219 -0.62 -3.61 -26.93
N MET A 220 -0.29 -3.13 -25.73
CA MET A 220 -1.23 -2.57 -24.75
C MET A 220 -2.27 -1.57 -25.30
N PRO A 221 -1.89 -0.52 -26.06
CA PRO A 221 -2.87 0.42 -26.62
C PRO A 221 -3.87 -0.25 -27.59
N GLN A 222 -3.44 -1.29 -28.30
CA GLN A 222 -4.26 -1.99 -29.28
C GLN A 222 -5.32 -2.87 -28.58
N HIS A 223 -4.96 -3.53 -27.48
CA HIS A 223 -5.90 -4.35 -26.69
C HIS A 223 -6.97 -3.51 -25.97
N LEU A 224 -6.63 -2.30 -25.50
CA LEU A 224 -7.60 -1.36 -24.91
C LEU A 224 -8.67 -0.91 -25.92
N LEU A 225 -8.31 -0.82 -27.20
CA LEU A 225 -9.24 -0.46 -28.29
C LEU A 225 -10.07 -1.66 -28.77
N LEU A 226 -9.49 -2.86 -28.80
CA LEU A 226 -10.14 -4.09 -29.27
C LEU A 226 -11.14 -4.67 -28.26
N LYS A 227 -10.86 -4.60 -26.95
CA LYS A 227 -11.77 -5.14 -25.91
C LYS A 227 -13.04 -4.32 -25.67
N ARG A 228 -13.14 -3.09 -26.22
CA ARG A 228 -14.44 -2.39 -26.33
C ARG A 228 -15.40 -3.08 -27.31
N ARG A 229 -14.91 -4.01 -28.15
CA ARG A 229 -15.70 -4.75 -29.16
C ARG A 229 -15.99 -6.22 -28.81
N LEU A 230 -15.27 -6.83 -27.86
CA LEU A 230 -15.47 -8.24 -27.45
C LEU A 230 -16.51 -8.39 -26.31
N GLY A 231 -17.58 -7.60 -26.37
CA GLY A 231 -18.79 -7.82 -25.57
C GLY A 231 -19.63 -8.98 -26.13
N ALA A 232 -19.00 -10.13 -26.38
CA ALA A 232 -19.67 -11.39 -26.66
C ALA A 232 -19.07 -12.44 -25.74
N LEU A 233 -19.52 -12.43 -24.48
CA LEU A 233 -19.36 -13.54 -23.55
C LEU A 233 -19.72 -14.85 -24.28
N PRO A 234 -18.96 -15.95 -24.14
CA PRO A 234 -19.49 -17.26 -24.50
C PRO A 234 -20.78 -17.48 -23.70
N ALA A 235 -21.82 -17.95 -24.37
CA ALA A 235 -23.19 -18.12 -23.85
C ALA A 235 -23.35 -19.12 -22.69
N THR A 236 -22.24 -19.49 -22.03
CA THR A 236 -22.14 -20.49 -20.96
C THR A 236 -21.62 -19.93 -19.63
N ALA A 237 -21.16 -18.67 -19.57
CA ALA A 237 -20.76 -18.06 -18.30
C ALA A 237 -22.00 -17.60 -17.50
N ALA A 238 -22.10 -18.06 -16.26
CA ALA A 238 -23.19 -17.68 -15.33
C ALA A 238 -23.39 -16.16 -15.29
N PRO A 239 -24.65 -15.67 -15.25
CA PRO A 239 -24.93 -14.24 -15.31
C PRO A 239 -24.21 -13.53 -14.17
N ALA A 240 -23.35 -12.56 -14.51
CA ALA A 240 -22.65 -11.76 -13.51
C ALA A 240 -23.68 -11.06 -12.61
N VAL A 241 -23.57 -11.27 -11.30
CA VAL A 241 -24.58 -10.83 -10.31
C VAL A 241 -24.61 -9.30 -10.16
N SER A 242 -23.57 -8.59 -10.61
CA SER A 242 -23.50 -7.12 -10.62
C SER A 242 -22.51 -6.60 -11.68
N ASN A 243 -22.64 -5.31 -12.05
CA ASN A 243 -21.68 -4.62 -12.95
C ASN A 243 -20.23 -4.67 -12.44
N TYR A 244 -20.04 -4.68 -11.11
CA TYR A 244 -18.72 -4.84 -10.51
C TYR A 244 -18.15 -6.25 -10.72
N ASP A 245 -19.02 -7.26 -10.65
CA ASP A 245 -18.66 -8.65 -10.86
C ASP A 245 -18.25 -8.94 -12.31
N ALA A 246 -18.91 -8.29 -13.27
CA ALA A 246 -18.53 -8.32 -14.68
C ALA A 246 -17.17 -7.64 -14.91
N GLY A 247 -16.92 -6.50 -14.24
CA GLY A 247 -15.63 -5.81 -14.30
C GLY A 247 -14.46 -6.63 -13.74
N ILE A 248 -14.67 -7.35 -12.63
CA ILE A 248 -13.65 -8.26 -12.08
C ILE A 248 -13.36 -9.40 -13.07
N SER A 249 -14.39 -10.04 -13.63
CA SER A 249 -14.19 -11.11 -14.61
C SER A 249 -13.40 -10.63 -15.83
N LEU A 250 -13.73 -9.45 -16.37
CA LEU A 250 -13.00 -8.85 -17.49
C LEU A 250 -11.54 -8.54 -17.15
N ALA A 251 -11.27 -8.07 -15.92
CA ALA A 251 -9.91 -7.79 -15.45
C ALA A 251 -9.10 -9.08 -15.25
N LEU A 252 -9.72 -10.16 -14.75
CA LEU A 252 -9.07 -11.47 -14.64
C LEU A 252 -8.71 -12.03 -16.02
N GLU A 253 -9.64 -11.97 -16.98
CA GLU A 253 -9.38 -12.37 -18.37
C GLU A 253 -8.30 -11.51 -19.03
N ALA A 254 -8.29 -10.19 -18.77
CA ALA A 254 -7.22 -9.31 -19.25
C ALA A 254 -5.85 -9.59 -18.61
N SER A 255 -5.82 -10.21 -17.43
CA SER A 255 -4.59 -10.64 -16.77
C SER A 255 -4.13 -12.04 -17.20
N GLY A 256 -4.86 -12.69 -18.13
CA GLY A 256 -4.58 -14.06 -18.57
C GLY A 256 -5.14 -15.16 -17.66
N ILE A 257 -6.03 -14.82 -16.72
CA ILE A 257 -6.75 -15.77 -15.88
C ILE A 257 -8.11 -16.04 -16.53
N THR A 258 -8.22 -17.13 -17.28
CA THR A 258 -9.48 -17.53 -17.93
C THR A 258 -10.50 -18.02 -16.88
N GLY A 259 -11.79 -17.84 -17.15
CA GLY A 259 -12.86 -18.24 -16.22
C GLY A 259 -12.91 -19.74 -15.89
N GLU A 260 -12.26 -20.57 -16.71
CA GLU A 260 -12.15 -22.03 -16.52
C GLU A 260 -10.96 -22.44 -15.65
N ALA A 261 -10.03 -21.52 -15.37
CA ALA A 261 -8.88 -21.81 -14.53
C ALA A 261 -9.32 -22.01 -13.06
N THR A 262 -8.79 -23.04 -12.40
CA THR A 262 -9.01 -23.34 -10.98
C THR A 262 -8.68 -22.16 -10.06
N GLU A 263 -7.78 -21.28 -10.49
CA GLU A 263 -7.31 -20.09 -9.77
C GLU A 263 -8.22 -18.84 -9.95
N ALA A 264 -9.16 -18.87 -10.91
CA ALA A 264 -10.05 -17.74 -11.18
C ALA A 264 -11.09 -17.54 -10.07
N ALA A 265 -11.66 -18.63 -9.54
CA ALA A 265 -12.63 -18.61 -8.46
C ALA A 265 -12.08 -18.03 -7.14
N PRO A 266 -10.92 -18.48 -6.62
CA PRO A 266 -10.33 -17.88 -5.43
C PRO A 266 -9.98 -16.41 -5.70
N ALA A 267 -9.27 -16.09 -6.78
CA ALA A 267 -8.91 -14.71 -7.13
C ALA A 267 -10.12 -13.76 -7.17
N ARG A 268 -11.24 -14.21 -7.75
CA ARG A 268 -12.50 -13.44 -7.80
C ARG A 268 -13.08 -13.19 -6.41
N GLN A 269 -13.12 -14.21 -5.56
CA GLN A 269 -13.60 -14.07 -4.18
C GLN A 269 -12.71 -13.13 -3.36
N TRP A 270 -11.40 -13.14 -3.64
CA TRP A 270 -10.43 -12.25 -3.02
C TRP A 270 -10.59 -10.79 -3.42
N LEU A 271 -10.74 -10.51 -4.71
CA LEU A 271 -10.98 -9.14 -5.19
C LEU A 271 -12.31 -8.57 -4.69
N LYS A 272 -13.30 -9.43 -4.42
CA LYS A 272 -14.54 -9.04 -3.74
C LYS A 272 -14.29 -8.72 -2.27
N THR A 273 -13.72 -9.66 -1.52
CA THR A 273 -13.52 -9.50 -0.07
C THR A 273 -12.56 -8.35 0.26
N SER A 274 -11.46 -8.18 -0.47
CA SER A 274 -10.48 -7.10 -0.27
C SER A 274 -11.07 -5.69 -0.37
N LYS A 275 -12.07 -5.48 -1.23
CA LYS A 275 -12.79 -4.20 -1.32
C LYS A 275 -13.85 -4.02 -0.23
N HIS A 276 -14.36 -5.11 0.34
CA HIS A 276 -15.43 -5.11 1.36
C HIS A 276 -14.95 -5.16 2.82
N VAL A 277 -13.65 -5.35 3.09
CA VAL A 277 -13.07 -5.42 4.46
C VAL A 277 -13.12 -4.09 5.23
N GLY A 278 -13.67 -3.02 4.65
CA GLY A 278 -14.09 -1.85 5.43
C GLY A 278 -15.16 -1.06 4.70
N ARG A 279 -16.06 -0.41 5.46
CA ARG A 279 -16.70 0.82 4.94
C ARG A 279 -15.59 1.65 4.33
N SER A 280 -15.78 2.14 3.10
CA SER A 280 -14.69 2.83 2.40
C SER A 280 -14.11 3.89 3.35
N PRO A 281 -12.78 3.96 3.52
CA PRO A 281 -12.16 4.89 4.46
C PRO A 281 -12.68 6.33 4.28
N ASN A 282 -13.06 6.68 3.05
CA ASN A 282 -13.73 7.93 2.70
C ASN A 282 -15.11 8.11 3.36
N LEU A 283 -15.96 7.08 3.38
CA LEU A 283 -17.25 7.11 4.09
C LEU A 283 -17.05 7.25 5.60
N ASN A 284 -16.06 6.56 6.17
CA ASN A 284 -15.72 6.72 7.58
C ASN A 284 -15.25 8.15 7.88
N CYS A 285 -14.38 8.72 7.05
CA CYS A 285 -13.94 10.11 7.16
C CYS A 285 -15.09 11.13 7.01
N ALA A 286 -16.08 10.85 6.14
CA ALA A 286 -17.28 11.67 6.01
C ALA A 286 -18.13 11.60 7.28
N SER A 287 -18.35 10.40 7.82
CA SER A 287 -19.06 10.21 9.09
C SER A 287 -18.36 10.89 10.27
N LEU A 288 -17.02 10.83 10.32
CA LEU A 288 -16.20 11.52 11.31
C LEU A 288 -16.31 13.04 11.17
N SER A 289 -16.38 13.57 9.95
CA SER A 289 -16.58 15.00 9.72
C SER A 289 -17.90 15.49 10.30
N ILE A 290 -18.97 14.70 10.21
CA ILE A 290 -20.27 15.00 10.82
C ILE A 290 -20.17 14.95 12.35
N ARG A 291 -19.51 13.91 12.89
CA ARG A 291 -19.28 13.78 14.34
C ARG A 291 -18.45 14.94 14.90
N LEU A 292 -17.42 15.40 14.17
CA LEU A 292 -16.62 16.57 14.53
C LEU A 292 -17.50 17.83 14.62
N GLY A 293 -18.42 18.02 13.67
CA GLY A 293 -19.40 19.11 13.73
C GLY A 293 -20.25 19.08 15.01
N ARG A 294 -20.67 17.89 15.46
CA ARG A 294 -21.47 17.72 16.69
C ARG A 294 -20.69 17.99 17.98
N ILE A 295 -19.39 17.73 18.01
CA ILE A 295 -18.56 17.98 19.20
C ILE A 295 -17.95 19.39 19.24
N THR A 296 -17.93 20.11 18.11
CA THR A 296 -17.40 21.49 18.03
C THR A 296 -18.02 22.45 19.06
N PRO A 297 -19.33 22.40 19.38
CA PRO A 297 -19.90 23.21 20.45
C PRO A 297 -19.29 22.94 21.83
N CYS A 298 -18.83 21.72 22.12
CA CYS A 298 -18.14 21.42 23.39
C CYS A 298 -16.82 22.19 23.50
N ARG A 299 -16.13 22.39 22.37
CA ARG A 299 -14.91 23.22 22.30
C ARG A 299 -15.22 24.68 22.65
N ALA A 300 -16.24 25.25 22.01
CA ALA A 300 -16.66 26.64 22.26
C ALA A 300 -17.04 26.88 23.73
N GLN A 301 -17.63 25.88 24.40
CA GLN A 301 -17.93 25.97 25.83
C GLN A 301 -16.67 26.04 26.72
N ILE A 302 -15.59 25.35 26.34
CA ILE A 302 -14.32 25.44 27.05
C ILE A 302 -13.62 26.77 26.75
N GLU A 303 -13.71 27.29 25.53
CA GLU A 303 -13.25 28.65 25.19
C GLU A 303 -13.99 29.71 26.03
N TRP A 304 -15.31 29.57 26.22
CA TRP A 304 -16.08 30.46 27.08
C TRP A 304 -15.75 30.31 28.57
N TYR A 305 -15.43 29.08 29.01
CA TYR A 305 -14.89 28.85 30.34
C TYR A 305 -13.55 29.57 30.51
N LYS A 306 -12.66 29.49 29.52
CA LYS A 306 -11.39 30.20 29.53
C LYS A 306 -11.58 31.72 29.65
N ALA A 307 -12.39 32.31 28.78
CA ALA A 307 -12.72 33.74 28.80
C ALA A 307 -13.32 34.21 30.14
N SER A 308 -14.04 33.34 30.85
CA SER A 308 -14.60 33.67 32.17
C SER A 308 -13.55 33.86 33.27
N PHE A 309 -12.31 33.38 33.09
CA PHE A 309 -11.26 33.39 34.12
C PHE A 309 -9.94 34.01 33.64
N ASP A 310 -9.89 34.54 32.42
CA ASP A 310 -8.70 35.17 31.84
C ASP A 310 -8.26 36.44 32.61
N GLY A 311 -9.17 37.14 33.29
CA GLY A 311 -8.86 38.36 34.05
C GLY A 311 -8.36 38.16 35.49
N ASP A 312 -8.54 36.98 36.07
CA ASP A 312 -8.27 36.75 37.50
C ASP A 312 -7.13 35.76 37.75
N THR A 313 -7.39 34.47 37.51
CA THR A 313 -6.55 33.34 37.97
C THR A 313 -6.05 32.47 36.84
N GLY A 314 -6.56 32.69 35.62
CA GLY A 314 -6.37 31.76 34.52
C GLY A 314 -7.23 30.51 34.66
N TYR A 315 -7.67 29.98 33.53
CA TYR A 315 -8.59 28.85 33.48
C TYR A 315 -7.99 27.52 34.01
N TYR A 316 -6.66 27.36 33.92
CA TYR A 316 -5.94 26.21 34.47
C TYR A 316 -6.07 26.13 36.00
N ASP A 317 -5.70 27.19 36.71
CA ASP A 317 -5.74 27.22 38.17
C ASP A 317 -7.19 27.25 38.68
N ALA A 318 -8.09 27.94 37.97
CA ALA A 318 -9.52 27.89 38.25
C ALA A 318 -10.08 26.45 38.19
N PHE A 319 -9.65 25.66 37.21
CA PHE A 319 -10.06 24.27 37.07
C PHE A 319 -9.44 23.38 38.15
N LYS A 320 -8.14 23.56 38.44
CA LYS A 320 -7.41 22.83 39.49
C LYS A 320 -7.98 23.10 40.89
N GLN A 321 -8.44 24.32 41.15
CA GLN A 321 -9.04 24.72 42.42
C GLN A 321 -10.57 24.52 42.47
N ARG A 322 -11.19 24.04 41.38
CA ARG A 322 -12.67 23.92 41.23
C ARG A 322 -13.42 25.22 41.52
N ARG A 323 -12.87 26.37 41.08
CA ARG A 323 -13.57 27.66 41.20
C ARG A 323 -14.88 27.61 40.41
N SER A 324 -15.96 28.06 41.04
CA SER A 324 -17.33 27.98 40.52
C SER A 324 -17.75 26.55 40.12
N PRO A 325 -18.29 25.74 41.05
CA PRO A 325 -18.55 24.31 40.82
C PRO A 325 -19.45 24.06 39.60
N LYS A 326 -20.44 24.91 39.33
CA LYS A 326 -21.31 24.77 38.14
C LYS A 326 -20.53 24.89 36.83
N LYS A 327 -19.61 25.87 36.73
CA LYS A 327 -18.76 26.07 35.54
C LYS A 327 -17.73 24.94 35.40
N PHE A 328 -17.13 24.51 36.52
CA PHE A 328 -16.20 23.39 36.56
C PHE A 328 -16.81 22.08 36.04
N HIS A 329 -17.99 21.68 36.54
CA HIS A 329 -18.61 20.41 36.13
C HIS A 329 -18.92 20.39 34.62
N LYS A 330 -19.38 21.52 34.06
CA LYS A 330 -19.59 21.66 32.62
C LYS A 330 -18.28 21.52 31.84
N ALA A 331 -17.23 22.26 32.23
CA ALA A 331 -15.93 22.20 31.58
C ALA A 331 -15.32 20.78 31.63
N ASN A 332 -15.39 20.10 32.78
CA ASN A 332 -14.89 18.73 32.92
C ASN A 332 -15.68 17.72 32.08
N MET A 333 -17.01 17.86 32.00
CA MET A 333 -17.83 17.03 31.11
C MET A 333 -17.42 17.20 29.64
N TYR A 334 -17.20 18.45 29.19
CA TYR A 334 -16.79 18.72 27.82
C TYR A 334 -15.37 18.23 27.52
N ARG A 335 -14.43 18.35 28.48
CA ARG A 335 -13.08 17.76 28.41
C ARG A 335 -13.16 16.26 28.11
N ILE A 336 -13.92 15.51 28.91
CA ILE A 336 -14.08 14.06 28.75
C ILE A 336 -14.71 13.71 27.39
N LYS A 337 -15.76 14.42 26.98
CA LYS A 337 -16.41 14.19 25.68
C LYS A 337 -15.48 14.42 24.49
N LEU A 338 -14.64 15.46 24.56
CA LEU A 338 -13.64 15.74 23.54
C LEU A 338 -12.52 14.69 23.54
N GLY A 339 -12.05 14.27 24.72
CA GLY A 339 -11.07 13.18 24.84
C GLY A 339 -11.56 11.88 24.20
N GLN A 340 -12.77 11.42 24.55
CA GLN A 340 -13.39 10.22 23.98
C GLN A 340 -13.54 10.28 22.46
N PHE A 341 -13.82 11.46 21.90
CA PHE A 341 -13.88 11.63 20.46
C PHE A 341 -12.50 11.36 19.82
N TRP A 342 -11.44 11.98 20.34
CA TRP A 342 -10.09 11.82 19.79
C TRP A 342 -9.51 10.43 20.03
N ASP A 343 -9.78 9.81 21.17
CA ASP A 343 -9.41 8.40 21.42
C ASP A 343 -10.05 7.47 20.37
N GLY A 344 -11.32 7.73 20.03
CA GLY A 344 -12.00 7.01 18.96
C GLY A 344 -11.40 7.27 17.56
N VAL A 345 -10.95 8.50 17.28
CA VAL A 345 -10.25 8.83 16.02
C VAL A 345 -8.91 8.12 15.94
N LEU A 346 -8.13 8.08 17.03
CA LEU A 346 -6.86 7.36 17.09
C LEU A 346 -7.05 5.85 16.89
N SER A 347 -8.05 5.25 17.53
CA SER A 347 -8.37 3.83 17.34
C SER A 347 -8.69 3.52 15.87
N MET A 348 -9.44 4.39 15.19
CA MET A 348 -9.72 4.25 13.75
C MET A 348 -8.47 4.45 12.88
N LEU A 349 -7.54 5.31 13.31
CA LEU A 349 -6.27 5.53 12.63
C LEU A 349 -5.35 4.31 12.77
N ASP A 350 -5.22 3.75 13.98
CA ASP A 350 -4.43 2.55 14.26
C ASP A 350 -4.95 1.32 13.51
N THR A 351 -6.28 1.18 13.44
CA THR A 351 -6.95 0.11 12.69
C THR A 351 -7.00 0.34 11.17
N SER A 352 -6.36 1.40 10.67
CA SER A 352 -6.31 1.73 9.23
C SER A 352 -7.68 1.90 8.56
N GLN A 353 -8.69 2.33 9.32
CA GLN A 353 -10.06 2.54 8.84
C GLN A 353 -10.30 3.93 8.23
N LEU A 354 -9.27 4.78 8.26
CA LEU A 354 -9.30 6.16 7.77
C LEU A 354 -8.43 6.33 6.52
N PRO A 355 -8.73 7.34 5.68
CA PRO A 355 -7.91 7.64 4.51
C PRO A 355 -6.46 7.91 4.92
N HIS A 356 -5.51 7.50 4.10
CA HIS A 356 -4.10 7.61 4.47
C HIS A 356 -3.63 9.07 4.70
N ASP A 357 -4.20 10.05 4.00
CA ASP A 357 -3.96 11.49 4.19
C ASP A 357 -4.71 12.13 5.35
N PHE A 358 -5.50 11.37 6.10
CA PHE A 358 -6.33 11.91 7.17
C PHE A 358 -5.54 12.83 8.12
N HIS A 359 -4.32 12.42 8.49
CA HIS A 359 -3.43 13.14 9.41
C HIS A 359 -2.78 14.41 8.81
N ARG A 360 -2.87 14.63 7.49
CA ARG A 360 -2.30 15.82 6.79
C ARG A 360 -3.35 16.85 6.45
N ARG A 361 -4.62 16.45 6.35
CA ARG A 361 -5.70 17.36 6.00
C ARG A 361 -5.78 18.47 7.05
N ALA A 362 -5.63 19.72 6.61
CA ALA A 362 -5.60 20.91 7.47
C ALA A 362 -6.77 20.95 8.47
N LYS A 363 -7.96 20.48 8.06
CA LYS A 363 -9.13 20.34 8.93
C LYS A 363 -8.83 19.54 10.21
N TRP A 364 -8.23 18.37 10.08
CA TRP A 364 -7.94 17.46 11.20
C TRP A 364 -6.73 17.92 12.00
N VAL A 365 -5.69 18.42 11.33
CA VAL A 365 -4.50 19.00 11.96
C VAL A 365 -4.90 20.18 12.85
N ASN A 366 -5.66 21.13 12.31
CA ASN A 366 -6.10 22.30 13.07
C ASN A 366 -7.02 21.89 14.23
N ALA A 367 -7.97 20.98 13.99
CA ALA A 367 -8.87 20.49 15.05
C ALA A 367 -8.11 19.81 16.20
N ALA A 368 -7.11 18.98 15.89
CA ALA A 368 -6.27 18.32 16.89
C ALA A 368 -5.39 19.34 17.64
N HIS A 369 -4.79 20.29 16.91
CA HIS A 369 -3.99 21.35 17.51
C HIS A 369 -4.82 22.20 18.49
N PHE A 370 -6.06 22.55 18.12
CA PHE A 370 -6.97 23.25 19.03
C PHE A 370 -7.31 22.43 20.27
N TYR A 371 -7.51 21.10 20.12
CA TYR A 371 -7.73 20.22 21.26
C TYR A 371 -6.53 20.26 22.22
N GLN A 372 -5.31 20.11 21.69
CA GLN A 372 -4.08 20.16 22.48
C GLN A 372 -3.95 21.51 23.23
N LEU A 373 -4.05 22.64 22.52
CA LEU A 373 -3.89 23.95 23.16
C LEU A 373 -4.96 24.29 24.19
N LEU A 374 -6.20 23.86 23.99
CA LEU A 374 -7.32 24.25 24.83
C LEU A 374 -7.58 23.25 25.97
N VAL A 375 -7.48 21.94 25.68
CA VAL A 375 -7.96 20.86 26.55
C VAL A 375 -6.81 20.18 27.29
N GLU A 376 -5.64 20.01 26.69
CA GLU A 376 -4.48 19.36 27.35
C GLU A 376 -4.11 20.07 28.68
N PRO A 377 -4.16 21.41 28.80
CA PRO A 377 -3.95 22.06 30.10
C PRO A 377 -4.96 21.64 31.17
N LEU A 378 -6.21 21.35 30.79
CA LEU A 378 -7.22 20.84 31.73
C LEU A 378 -6.97 19.39 32.13
N ASP A 379 -6.48 18.56 31.19
CA ASP A 379 -6.04 17.18 31.47
C ASP A 379 -4.86 17.18 32.47
N ILE A 380 -3.89 18.10 32.28
CA ILE A 380 -2.78 18.32 33.22
C ILE A 380 -3.30 18.80 34.59
N ALA A 381 -4.22 19.76 34.60
CA ALA A 381 -4.80 20.27 35.84
C ALA A 381 -5.49 19.16 36.64
N ASP A 382 -6.26 18.30 35.97
CA ASP A 382 -6.92 17.15 36.59
C ASP A 382 -5.92 16.12 37.12
N TYR A 383 -4.83 15.87 36.39
CA TYR A 383 -3.75 14.96 36.80
C TYR A 383 -3.07 15.42 38.09
N HIS A 384 -2.68 16.71 38.15
CA HIS A 384 -2.04 17.25 39.34
C HIS A 384 -3.02 17.40 40.51
N ARG A 385 -4.28 17.72 40.25
CA ARG A 385 -5.32 17.85 41.26
C ARG A 385 -5.61 16.53 42.00
N HIS A 386 -5.58 15.40 41.30
CA HIS A 386 -5.74 14.08 41.93
C HIS A 386 -4.44 13.54 42.55
N ASN A 387 -3.38 14.35 42.64
CA ASN A 387 -2.06 13.95 43.13
C ASN A 387 -1.45 12.75 42.39
N LEU A 388 -1.86 12.51 41.13
CA LEU A 388 -1.33 11.40 40.33
C LEU A 388 0.17 11.57 40.04
N HIS A 389 0.66 12.80 40.05
CA HIS A 389 2.10 13.08 39.96
C HIS A 389 2.93 12.47 41.10
N ARG A 390 2.32 12.22 42.28
CA ARG A 390 2.98 11.59 43.42
C ARG A 390 2.97 10.06 43.35
N THR A 391 1.97 9.47 42.67
CA THR A 391 1.79 8.02 42.60
C THR A 391 2.29 7.40 41.30
N ARG A 392 2.09 8.07 40.16
CA ARG A 392 2.46 7.62 38.81
C ARG A 392 3.68 8.35 38.23
N GLY A 393 4.20 9.37 38.92
CA GLY A 393 5.35 10.16 38.46
C GLY A 393 4.98 11.28 37.48
N SER A 394 5.95 11.76 36.69
CA SER A 394 5.76 12.93 35.82
C SER A 394 4.65 12.72 34.78
N TYR A 395 3.85 13.76 34.53
CA TYR A 395 2.77 13.74 33.55
C TYR A 395 3.28 13.37 32.15
N ILE A 396 4.42 13.95 31.74
CA ILE A 396 4.96 13.72 30.38
C ILE A 396 5.28 12.24 30.14
N SER A 397 5.77 11.53 31.15
CA SER A 397 6.16 10.12 31.04
C SER A 397 5.01 9.14 31.23
N HIS A 398 4.08 9.42 32.16
CA HIS A 398 3.11 8.42 32.64
C HIS A 398 1.65 8.91 32.69
N GLY A 399 1.42 10.21 32.48
CA GLY A 399 0.09 10.83 32.57
C GLY A 399 -0.45 11.37 31.25
N ARG A 400 0.42 11.59 30.25
CA ARG A 400 0.05 12.15 28.95
C ARG A 400 -0.69 11.12 28.13
N GLU A 401 -1.93 11.45 27.76
CA GLU A 401 -2.73 10.59 26.91
C GLU A 401 -2.21 10.62 25.47
N ARG A 402 -2.46 9.54 24.72
CA ARG A 402 -1.88 9.32 23.39
C ARG A 402 -2.39 10.27 22.30
N ARG A 403 -3.49 10.98 22.57
CA ARG A 403 -4.29 11.77 21.62
C ARG A 403 -3.72 13.13 21.25
#